data_AF-A0A7D5S543-F1
#
_entry.id   AF-A0A7D5S543-F1
#
_cell.length_a   1.000
_cell.length_b   1.000
_cell.length_c   1.000
_cell.angle_alpha   90.00
_cell.angle_beta   90.00
_cell.angle_gamma   90.00
#
_symmetry.space_group_name_H-M   'P 1'
#
loop_
_entity.id
_entity.type
_entity.pdbx_description
1 polymer ?
#
loop_
_entity_poly.entity_id
_entity_poly.type
_entity_poly.pdbx_seq_one_letter_code
_entity_poly.pdbx_strand_id
1 'polypeptide(L)' 'MHVEYSHKYLLSQMEQFAKNTGFRIIENFTDSREYFVDSLWQVCK' A
#
# COMPACT_ATOMS: atom_id res chain seq x y z
N MET A 1 -21.58 -17.29 -6.62
CA MET A 1 -21.57 -15.85 -6.27
C MET A 1 -20.50 -15.66 -5.20
N HIS A 2 -19.50 -14.82 -5.44
CA HIS A 2 -18.52 -14.42 -4.42
C HIS A 2 -19.02 -13.13 -3.77
N VAL A 3 -19.02 -13.09 -2.44
CA VAL A 3 -19.65 -12.00 -1.67
C VAL A 3 -18.61 -11.00 -1.16
N GLU A 4 -17.37 -11.43 -0.93
CA GLU A 4 -16.28 -10.57 -0.46
C GLU A 4 -14.93 -11.03 -1.01
N TYR A 5 -13.99 -10.08 -1.13
CA TYR A 5 -12.57 -10.33 -1.33
C TYR A 5 -11.75 -9.43 -0.40
N SER A 6 -10.87 -10.04 0.40
CA SER A 6 -9.96 -9.34 1.32
C SER A 6 -8.52 -9.70 0.99
N HIS A 7 -7.93 -8.96 0.05
CA HIS A 7 -6.56 -9.19 -0.39
C HIS A 7 -5.56 -8.63 0.62
N LYS A 8 -4.51 -9.39 0.89
CA LYS A 8 -3.34 -8.97 1.66
C LYS A 8 -2.20 -8.69 0.70
N TYR A 9 -1.43 -7.65 1.00
CA TYR A 9 -0.37 -7.15 0.13
C TYR A 9 0.93 -7.02 0.89
N LEU A 10 2.03 -7.31 0.21
CA LEU A 10 3.38 -7.01 0.67
C LEU A 10 3.70 -5.53 0.40
N LEU A 11 4.61 -4.95 1.18
CA LEU A 11 5.09 -3.57 0.97
C LEU A 11 5.65 -3.38 -0.45
N SER A 12 6.33 -4.38 -1.01
CA SER A 12 6.83 -4.34 -2.39
C SER A 12 5.71 -4.26 -3.44
N GLN A 13 4.55 -4.86 -3.17
CA GLN A 13 3.39 -4.74 -4.05
C GLN A 13 2.80 -3.33 -3.96
N MET A 14 2.74 -2.75 -2.76
CA MET A 14 2.30 -1.36 -2.56
C MET A 14 3.20 -0.36 -3.28
N GLU A 15 4.52 -0.51 -3.17
CA GLU A 15 5.53 0.26 -3.93
C GLU A 15 5.28 0.18 -5.44
N GLN A 16 5.08 -1.04 -5.96
CA GLN A 16 4.80 -1.25 -7.38
C GLN A 16 3.48 -0.58 -7.81
N PHE A 17 2.44 -0.64 -6.97
CA PHE A 17 1.17 0.02 -7.24
C PHE A 17 1.30 1.54 -7.27
N ALA A 18 1.98 2.14 -6.28
CA ALA A 18 2.24 3.56 -6.26
C ALA A 18 2.94 4.00 -7.55
N LYS A 19 4.06 3.34 -7.88
CA LYS A 19 4.83 3.63 -9.10
C LYS A 19 3.98 3.51 -10.37
N ASN A 20 3.21 2.43 -10.50
CA ASN A 20 2.40 2.17 -11.70
C ASN A 20 1.22 3.15 -11.86
N THR A 21 0.83 3.83 -10.79
CA THR A 21 -0.29 4.78 -10.78
C THR A 21 0.17 6.24 -10.75
N GLY A 22 1.47 6.52 -10.89
CA GLY A 22 2.01 7.88 -10.91
C GLY A 22 2.19 8.48 -9.51
N PHE A 23 2.30 7.65 -8.49
CA PHE A 23 2.59 8.05 -7.11
C PHE A 23 3.94 7.52 -6.66
N ARG A 24 4.41 8.05 -5.53
CA ARG A 24 5.48 7.47 -4.73
C ARG A 24 5.05 7.41 -3.26
N ILE A 25 5.49 6.37 -2.56
CA ILE A 25 5.32 6.27 -1.11
C ILE A 25 6.38 7.19 -0.47
N ILE A 26 5.93 8.03 0.46
CA ILE A 26 6.80 8.93 1.24
C ILE A 26 7.13 8.29 2.59
N GLU A 27 6.14 7.67 3.22
CA GLU A 27 6.30 7.04 4.53
C GLU A 27 5.26 5.93 4.73
N ASN A 28 5.65 4.91 5.50
CA ASN A 28 4.79 3.81 5.93
C ASN A 28 4.70 3.83 7.46
N PHE A 29 3.48 3.77 7.98
CA PHE A 29 3.17 3.68 9.39
C PHE A 29 2.66 2.29 9.68
N THR A 30 3.28 1.60 10.63
CA THR A 30 2.87 0.25 11.02
C THR A 30 2.44 0.23 12.48
N ASP A 31 1.58 -0.73 12.83
CA ASP A 31 1.37 -1.05 14.23
C ASP A 31 2.62 -1.71 14.84
N SER A 32 2.68 -1.78 16.17
CA SER A 32 3.83 -2.35 16.89
C SER A 32 4.22 -3.78 16.50
N ARG A 33 3.31 -4.54 15.87
CA ARG A 33 3.52 -5.91 15.41
C ARG A 33 3.58 -6.04 13.88
N GLU A 34 3.54 -4.94 13.15
CA GLU A 34 3.64 -4.88 11.68
C GLU A 34 2.57 -5.71 10.94
N TYR A 35 1.37 -5.82 11.49
CA TYR A 35 0.23 -6.51 10.86
C TYR A 35 -0.55 -5.62 9.90
N PHE A 36 -0.55 -4.31 10.17
CA PHE A 36 -1.20 -3.32 9.33
C PHE A 36 -0.22 -2.23 8.95
N VAL A 37 -0.45 -1.67 7.76
CA VAL A 37 0.32 -0.54 7.25
C VAL A 37 -0.61 0.50 6.65
N ASP A 38 -0.38 1.74 7.05
CA ASP A 38 -0.90 2.93 6.38
C ASP A 38 0.25 3.62 5.66
N SER A 39 0.03 4.07 4.42
CA SER A 39 1.08 4.68 3.60
C SER A 39 0.71 6.09 3.17
N LEU A 40 1.64 7.04 3.34
CA LEU A 40 1.51 8.40 2.82
C LEU A 40 2.03 8.46 1.38
N TRP A 41 1.16 8.79 0.43
CA TRP A 41 1.49 8.82 -1.00
C TRP A 41 1.55 10.24 -1.53
N GLN A 42 2.51 10.50 -2.43
CA GLN A 42 2.62 11.77 -3.14
C GLN A 42 2.49 11.55 -4.64
N VAL A 43 1.71 12.41 -5.30
CA VAL A 43 1.62 12.45 -6.77
C VAL A 43 2.97 12.86 -7.35
N CYS A 44 3.48 12.07 -8.28
CA CYS A 44 4.62 12.42 -9.12
C CYS A 44 4.09 13.24 -10.31
N LYS A 45 4.37 14.54 -10.35
CA LYS A 45 4.06 15.42 -11.50
C LYS A 45 5.07 15.24 -12.62
#